data_AF-A0A2K8X8U5-F1
#
_entry.id   AF-A0A2K8X8U5-F1
#
_cell.length_a   1.000
_cell.length_b   1.000
_cell.length_c   1.000
_cell.angle_alpha   90.00
_cell.angle_beta   90.00
_cell.angle_gamma   90.00
#
_symmetry.space_group_name_H-M   'P 1'
#
loop_
_entity.id
_entity.type
_entity.pdbx_description
1 polymer ?
#
loop_
_entity_poly.entity_id
_entity_poly.type
_entity_poly.pdbx_seq_one_letter_code
_entity_poly.pdbx_strand_id
1 'polypeptide(L)'
;MLLISCNPFDPGEIVLTRTYISNEAWDEYNNQIKVEKMQIRDSVQIIRTDLNSISKNFTLLQVESAYIYEYSGFRDKRPNPKGKVYFNKDNGWKWVKVASNYKDNERYTTIGNLQKDQWYRFSNLRGKGGFFIYAYVDQKGDLHQYYQDLRNGP
;
A
#
# COMPACT_ATOMS: atom_id res chain seq x y z
N MET A 1 31.72 15.66 10.71
CA MET A 1 31.68 14.45 9.85
C MET A 1 30.42 13.70 10.22
N LEU A 2 29.34 13.86 9.46
CA LEU A 2 28.05 13.21 9.73
C LEU A 2 28.08 11.80 9.14
N LEU A 3 28.09 10.78 10.00
CA LEU A 3 27.82 9.41 9.60
C LEU A 3 26.29 9.26 9.50
N ILE A 4 25.76 9.44 8.29
CA ILE A 4 24.42 8.95 7.96
C ILE A 4 24.54 7.44 7.91
N SER A 5 24.17 6.78 9.01
CA SER A 5 23.95 5.34 9.04
C SER A 5 22.75 5.01 8.16
N CYS A 6 23.01 4.81 6.88
CA CYS A 6 22.06 4.20 5.96
C CYS A 6 21.99 2.71 6.34
N ASN A 7 21.08 2.36 7.24
CA ASN A 7 20.79 0.95 7.50
C ASN A 7 20.20 0.39 6.19
N PRO A 8 20.82 -0.60 5.53
CA PRO A 8 20.26 -1.18 4.32
C PRO A 8 19.05 -2.02 4.76
N PHE A 9 17.88 -1.40 4.80
CA PHE A 9 16.64 -2.15 4.74
C PHE A 9 16.69 -2.90 3.41
N ASP A 10 16.80 -4.23 3.44
CA ASP A 10 16.61 -5.05 2.25
C ASP A 10 15.11 -5.32 2.12
N PRO A 11 14.38 -4.57 1.27
CA PRO A 11 12.94 -4.66 1.18
C PRO A 11 12.44 -6.01 0.65
N GLY A 12 13.29 -6.97 0.30
CA GLY A 12 12.86 -8.21 -0.35
C GLY A 12 12.03 -7.85 -1.58
N GLU A 13 12.69 -7.23 -2.56
CA GLU A 13 12.21 -6.87 -3.91
C GLU A 13 10.70 -6.57 -4.07
N ILE A 14 10.14 -5.76 -3.16
CA ILE A 14 8.82 -5.14 -3.40
C ILE A 14 9.03 -3.93 -4.30
N VAL A 15 8.51 -4.01 -5.53
CA VAL A 15 8.50 -2.89 -6.47
C VAL A 15 7.10 -2.33 -6.53
N LEU A 16 6.91 -1.11 -6.04
CA LEU A 16 5.66 -0.37 -6.18
C LEU A 16 5.82 0.76 -7.19
N THR A 17 4.85 0.85 -8.10
CA THR A 17 4.68 1.95 -9.03
C THR A 17 3.25 2.47 -8.94
N ARG A 18 2.93 3.53 -9.68
CA ARG A 18 1.56 4.03 -9.79
C ARG A 18 0.58 3.07 -10.46
N THR A 19 1.09 2.09 -11.21
CA THR A 19 0.27 1.23 -12.08
C THR A 19 0.29 -0.22 -11.65
N TYR A 20 1.31 -0.64 -10.89
CA TYR A 20 1.44 -2.01 -10.42
C TYR A 20 2.28 -2.11 -9.15
N ILE A 21 2.15 -3.24 -8.48
CA ILE A 21 3.08 -3.74 -7.46
C ILE A 21 3.59 -5.13 -7.86
N SER A 22 4.84 -5.44 -7.56
CA SER A 22 5.36 -6.81 -7.54
C SER A 22 6.06 -7.07 -6.22
N ASN A 23 6.05 -8.32 -5.79
CA ASN A 23 6.65 -8.73 -4.54
C ASN A 23 7.16 -10.17 -4.70
N GLU A 24 8.47 -10.34 -4.65
CA GLU A 24 9.09 -11.65 -4.83
C GLU A 24 8.83 -12.62 -3.67
N ALA A 25 8.50 -12.09 -2.50
CA ALA A 25 8.11 -12.90 -1.34
C ALA A 25 6.68 -13.46 -1.44
N TRP A 26 5.96 -13.19 -2.54
CA TRP A 26 4.64 -13.76 -2.75
C TRP A 26 4.69 -15.20 -3.24
N ASP A 27 3.96 -16.06 -2.54
CA ASP A 27 3.80 -17.48 -2.82
C ASP A 27 2.33 -17.92 -2.67
N GLU A 28 2.07 -19.23 -2.77
CA GLU A 28 0.72 -19.81 -2.67
C GLU A 28 0.07 -19.68 -1.28
N TYR A 29 0.84 -19.34 -0.25
CA TYR A 29 0.40 -19.14 1.13
C TYR A 29 0.52 -17.68 1.58
N ASN A 30 1.19 -16.83 0.82
CA ASN A 30 1.47 -15.46 1.22
C ASN A 30 1.40 -14.54 0.01
N ASN A 31 0.19 -14.26 -0.47
CA ASN A 31 -0.06 -13.37 -1.61
C ASN A 31 -1.24 -12.44 -1.33
N GLN A 32 -1.22 -11.85 -0.14
CA GLN A 32 -2.21 -10.89 0.29
C GLN A 32 -1.74 -9.48 0.01
N ILE A 33 -2.71 -8.60 -0.17
CA ILE A 33 -2.48 -7.17 -0.27
C ILE A 33 -3.74 -6.45 0.17
N LYS A 34 -3.56 -5.39 0.94
CA LYS A 34 -4.61 -4.42 1.21
C LYS A 34 -4.11 -3.04 0.83
N VAL A 35 -4.90 -2.34 0.02
CA VAL A 35 -4.63 -0.99 -0.49
C VAL A 35 -5.68 -0.06 0.08
N GLU A 36 -5.23 0.95 0.81
CA GLU A 36 -6.08 1.95 1.45
C GLU A 36 -5.69 3.33 0.94
N LYS A 37 -6.69 4.11 0.52
CA LYS A 37 -6.47 5.54 0.30
C LYS A 37 -6.42 6.24 1.66
N MET A 38 -5.48 7.16 1.80
CA MET A 38 -5.25 7.89 3.04
C MET A 38 -5.46 9.38 2.81
N GLN A 39 -5.98 10.05 3.84
CA GLN A 39 -6.14 11.50 3.89
C GLN A 39 -5.49 12.04 5.18
N ILE A 40 -5.15 13.32 5.20
CA ILE A 40 -4.63 13.98 6.39
C ILE A 40 -5.76 14.09 7.42
N ARG A 41 -5.48 13.76 8.69
CA ARG A 41 -6.48 13.65 9.76
C ARG A 41 -7.20 14.96 10.05
N ASP A 42 -6.46 16.07 10.05
CA ASP A 42 -7.00 17.40 10.35
C ASP A 42 -6.63 18.39 9.25
N SER A 43 -7.66 18.93 8.57
CA SER A 43 -7.48 19.92 7.51
C SER A 43 -6.85 21.25 7.99
N VAL A 44 -6.87 21.50 9.30
CA VAL A 44 -6.26 22.69 9.93
C VAL A 44 -4.75 22.53 10.15
N GLN A 45 -4.23 21.30 10.27
CA GLN A 45 -2.77 21.04 10.30
C GLN A 45 -2.12 21.13 8.91
N ILE A 46 -2.93 21.18 7.84
CA ILE A 46 -2.47 21.25 6.43
C ILE A 46 -1.65 22.51 6.15
N ILE A 47 -1.86 23.60 6.87
CA ILE A 47 -1.18 24.88 6.59
C ILE A 47 0.35 24.79 6.81
N ARG A 48 0.87 23.74 7.49
CA ARG A 48 2.31 23.64 7.81
C ARG A 48 2.95 22.26 7.65
N THR A 49 2.20 21.22 7.29
CA THR A 49 2.78 19.87 7.27
C THR A 49 3.35 19.59 5.88
N ASP A 50 4.67 19.74 5.72
CA ASP A 50 5.36 19.29 4.52
C ASP A 50 5.42 17.75 4.43
N LEU A 51 5.71 17.23 3.23
CA LEU A 51 5.82 15.78 2.99
C LEU A 51 6.84 15.12 3.94
N ASN A 52 7.90 15.85 4.30
CA ASN A 52 8.92 15.39 5.24
C ASN A 52 8.31 15.12 6.63
N SER A 53 7.43 15.99 7.11
CA SER A 53 6.79 15.83 8.42
C SER A 53 5.84 14.64 8.45
N ILE A 54 5.07 14.43 7.37
CA ILE A 54 4.18 13.25 7.25
C ILE A 54 5.01 11.96 7.20
N SER A 55 6.10 11.94 6.42
CA SER A 55 6.97 10.77 6.31
C SER A 55 7.62 10.36 7.63
N LYS A 56 7.78 11.32 8.56
CA LYS A 56 8.30 11.08 9.92
C LYS A 56 7.21 10.68 10.91
N ASN A 57 5.94 10.96 10.62
CA ASN A 57 4.83 10.66 11.51
C ASN A 57 3.54 10.30 10.74
N PHE A 58 3.39 9.02 10.40
CA PHE A 58 2.19 8.51 9.71
C PHE A 58 0.91 8.56 10.54
N THR A 59 0.95 8.91 11.84
CA THR A 59 -0.28 9.10 12.65
C THR A 59 -1.09 10.33 12.22
N LEU A 60 -0.49 11.22 11.42
CA LEU A 60 -1.14 12.34 10.76
C LEU A 60 -2.03 11.89 9.59
N LEU A 61 -1.92 10.64 9.14
CA LEU A 61 -2.74 10.05 8.10
C LEU A 61 -3.88 9.22 8.71
N GLN A 62 -5.06 9.30 8.12
CA GLN A 62 -6.20 8.45 8.41
C GLN A 62 -6.73 7.81 7.12
N VAL A 63 -7.33 6.62 7.24
CA VAL A 63 -7.92 5.92 6.10
C VAL A 63 -9.15 6.68 5.61
N GLU A 64 -9.23 6.89 4.30
CA GLU A 64 -10.46 7.31 3.65
C GLU A 64 -11.34 6.06 3.46
N SER A 65 -12.37 5.91 4.30
CA SER A 65 -13.15 4.67 4.44
C SER A 65 -13.83 4.20 3.14
N ALA A 66 -14.04 5.09 2.16
CA ALA A 66 -14.66 4.78 0.88
C ALA A 66 -13.73 4.02 -0.09
N TYR A 67 -12.42 3.99 0.16
CA TYR A 67 -11.43 3.36 -0.73
C TYR A 67 -10.52 2.42 0.07
N ILE A 68 -11.02 1.20 0.27
CA ILE A 68 -10.28 0.10 0.86
C ILE A 68 -10.49 -1.11 -0.04
N TYR A 69 -9.41 -1.61 -0.62
CA TYR A 69 -9.44 -2.80 -1.47
C TYR A 69 -8.47 -3.84 -0.94
N GLU A 70 -8.92 -5.09 -0.89
CA GLU A 70 -8.09 -6.21 -0.50
C GLU A 70 -8.08 -7.30 -1.57
N TYR A 71 -6.98 -8.03 -1.62
CA TYR A 71 -6.90 -9.32 -2.29
C TYR A 71 -6.25 -10.33 -1.34
N SER A 72 -6.75 -11.55 -1.38
CA SER A 72 -6.17 -12.68 -0.66
C SER A 72 -6.28 -13.92 -1.53
N GLY A 73 -5.14 -14.39 -2.03
CA GLY A 73 -5.10 -15.53 -2.95
C GLY A 73 -5.52 -16.85 -2.31
N PHE A 74 -5.59 -16.94 -0.98
CA PHE A 74 -6.23 -18.06 -0.27
C PHE A 74 -7.70 -18.27 -0.66
N ARG A 75 -8.40 -17.21 -1.07
CA ARG A 75 -9.81 -17.29 -1.48
C ARG A 75 -9.98 -17.75 -2.93
N ASP A 76 -8.90 -17.80 -3.70
CA ASP A 76 -8.92 -18.17 -5.12
C ASP A 76 -8.31 -19.55 -5.34
N LYS A 77 -8.95 -20.36 -6.20
CA LYS A 77 -8.48 -21.73 -6.53
C LYS A 77 -7.22 -21.77 -7.42
N ARG A 78 -6.70 -20.60 -7.83
CA ARG A 78 -5.55 -20.46 -8.75
C ARG A 78 -4.76 -19.18 -8.44
N PRO A 79 -4.07 -19.08 -7.29
CA PRO A 79 -3.16 -17.98 -7.10
C PRO A 79 -2.03 -18.11 -8.14
N ASN A 80 -1.83 -17.08 -8.97
CA ASN A 80 -0.55 -16.90 -9.65
C ASN A 80 0.19 -15.79 -8.90
N PRO A 81 0.91 -16.13 -7.80
CA PRO A 81 1.45 -15.16 -6.87
C PRO A 81 2.66 -14.40 -7.44
N LYS A 82 3.22 -14.86 -8.56
CA LYS A 82 4.44 -14.29 -9.14
C LYS A 82 4.12 -13.31 -10.26
N GLY A 83 4.83 -12.18 -10.23
CA GLY A 83 4.79 -11.16 -11.27
C GLY A 83 4.20 -9.83 -10.81
N LYS A 84 3.77 -9.03 -11.80
CA LYS A 84 3.24 -7.68 -11.59
C LYS A 84 1.73 -7.72 -11.44
N VAL A 85 1.24 -7.21 -10.32
CA VAL A 85 -0.18 -6.96 -10.06
C VAL A 85 -0.48 -5.53 -10.46
N TYR A 86 -1.05 -5.39 -11.65
CA TYR A 86 -1.49 -4.11 -12.18
C TYR A 86 -2.83 -3.68 -11.57
N PHE A 87 -2.94 -2.42 -11.19
CA PHE A 87 -4.15 -1.89 -10.56
C PHE A 87 -5.25 -1.55 -11.57
N ASN A 88 -4.89 -1.35 -12.84
CA ASN A 88 -5.76 -0.83 -13.90
C ASN A 88 -6.07 -1.82 -15.04
N LYS A 89 -5.67 -3.09 -14.92
CA LYS A 89 -6.05 -4.14 -15.88
C LYS A 89 -6.28 -5.46 -15.19
N ASP A 90 -7.17 -6.28 -15.75
CA ASP A 90 -7.39 -7.64 -15.26
C ASP A 90 -6.11 -8.48 -15.46
N ASN A 91 -5.57 -8.96 -14.36
CA ASN A 91 -4.40 -9.84 -14.29
C ASN A 91 -4.70 -11.10 -13.47
N GLY A 92 -6.00 -11.42 -13.30
CA GLY A 92 -6.47 -12.54 -12.49
C GLY A 92 -6.71 -12.20 -11.02
N TRP A 93 -6.24 -11.04 -10.53
CA TRP A 93 -6.48 -10.61 -9.16
C TRP A 93 -7.88 -10.01 -9.01
N LYS A 94 -8.72 -10.65 -8.21
CA LYS A 94 -10.09 -10.20 -7.93
C LYS A 94 -10.13 -9.47 -6.61
N TRP A 95 -10.07 -8.14 -6.70
CA TRP A 95 -10.12 -7.24 -5.56
C TRP A 95 -11.48 -7.27 -4.92
N VAL A 96 -11.52 -7.22 -3.60
CA VAL A 96 -12.75 -7.04 -2.82
C VAL A 96 -12.70 -5.64 -2.23
N LYS A 97 -13.76 -4.87 -2.45
CA LYS A 97 -13.91 -3.59 -1.77
C LYS A 97 -14.36 -3.86 -0.33
N VAL A 98 -13.52 -3.50 0.63
CA VAL A 98 -13.83 -3.67 2.05
C VAL A 98 -14.70 -2.49 2.47
N ALA A 99 -15.98 -2.51 2.09
CA ALA A 99 -16.96 -1.64 2.73
C ALA A 99 -17.03 -2.04 4.22
N SER A 100 -17.30 -1.07 5.10
CA SER A 100 -17.40 -1.28 6.55
C SER A 100 -18.43 -2.34 6.99
N ASN A 101 -19.21 -2.87 6.04
CA ASN A 101 -20.12 -3.99 6.23
C ASN A 101 -19.77 -5.07 5.19
N TYR A 102 -19.16 -6.18 5.65
CA TYR A 102 -18.76 -7.38 4.90
C TYR A 102 -19.85 -8.09 4.07
N LYS A 103 -21.03 -7.47 3.90
CA LYS A 103 -22.21 -8.12 3.33
C LYS A 103 -22.22 -8.15 1.79
N ASP A 104 -21.56 -7.21 1.13
CA ASP A 104 -21.47 -7.18 -0.32
C ASP A 104 -20.03 -7.42 -0.78
N ASN A 105 -19.70 -8.70 -1.04
CA ASN A 105 -18.43 -9.12 -1.63
C ASN A 105 -18.37 -8.76 -3.13
N GLU A 106 -18.56 -7.48 -3.46
CA GLU A 106 -18.38 -7.01 -4.83
C GLU A 106 -16.92 -7.21 -5.24
N ARG A 107 -16.74 -8.00 -6.29
CA ARG A 107 -15.43 -8.36 -6.83
C ARG A 107 -15.11 -7.47 -8.01
N TYR A 108 -13.96 -6.81 -7.92
CA TYR A 108 -13.45 -5.92 -8.94
C TYR A 108 -12.23 -6.56 -9.60
N THR A 109 -12.12 -6.43 -10.91
CA THR A 109 -10.93 -6.88 -11.64
C THR A 109 -9.82 -5.82 -11.64
N THR A 110 -10.15 -4.58 -11.25
CA THR A 110 -9.25 -3.42 -11.20
C THR A 110 -9.69 -2.47 -10.10
N ILE A 111 -8.74 -1.72 -9.51
CA ILE A 111 -9.00 -0.65 -8.54
C ILE A 111 -8.63 0.75 -9.09
N GLY A 112 -8.11 0.79 -10.33
CA GLY A 112 -7.60 2.01 -10.97
C GLY A 112 -6.16 2.32 -10.57
N ASN A 113 -5.50 3.20 -11.33
CA ASN A 113 -4.14 3.65 -11.00
C ASN A 113 -4.13 4.49 -9.72
N LEU A 114 -2.95 4.56 -9.08
CA LEU A 114 -2.73 5.52 -7.99
C LEU A 114 -2.84 6.94 -8.54
N GLN A 115 -3.73 7.71 -7.92
CA GLN A 115 -4.09 9.07 -8.31
C GLN A 115 -3.05 10.06 -7.80
N LYS A 116 -2.87 11.16 -8.52
CA LYS A 116 -1.99 12.26 -8.11
C LYS A 116 -2.51 12.95 -6.86
N ASP A 117 -1.59 13.56 -6.15
CA ASP A 117 -1.82 14.31 -4.90
C ASP A 117 -2.56 13.48 -3.84
N GLN A 118 -2.16 12.22 -3.71
CA GLN A 118 -2.87 11.26 -2.87
C GLN A 118 -1.90 10.35 -2.13
N TRP A 119 -2.21 10.13 -0.85
CA TRP A 119 -1.57 9.13 -0.01
C TRP A 119 -2.27 7.78 -0.08
N TYR A 120 -1.48 6.72 -0.02
CA TYR A 120 -1.91 5.34 0.04
C TYR A 120 -1.13 4.58 1.12
N ARG A 121 -1.78 3.58 1.71
CA ARG A 121 -1.14 2.59 2.57
C ARG A 121 -1.33 1.20 1.98
N PHE A 122 -0.23 0.47 1.86
CA PHE A 122 -0.20 -0.93 1.46
C PHE A 122 0.16 -1.78 2.67
N SER A 123 -0.61 -2.84 2.91
CA SER A 123 -0.40 -3.78 4.01
C SER A 123 -0.64 -5.22 3.56
N ASN A 124 -0.38 -6.18 4.46
CA ASN A 124 -0.43 -7.62 4.20
C ASN A 124 0.51 -8.13 3.10
N LEU A 125 1.54 -7.33 2.75
CA LEU A 125 2.51 -7.68 1.72
C LEU A 125 3.48 -8.80 2.15
N ARG A 126 3.58 -9.09 3.46
CA ARG A 126 4.46 -10.12 4.01
C ARG A 126 3.66 -11.00 4.97
N GLY A 127 3.99 -12.29 5.03
CA GLY A 127 3.22 -13.28 5.80
C GLY A 127 3.19 -13.04 7.31
N LYS A 128 4.15 -12.28 7.86
CA LYS A 128 4.08 -11.73 9.21
C LYS A 128 3.64 -10.27 9.09
N GLY A 129 2.44 -9.94 9.58
CA GLY A 129 1.87 -8.58 9.55
C GLY A 129 2.78 -7.52 10.21
N GLY A 130 2.37 -6.26 10.16
CA GLY A 130 3.13 -5.15 10.75
C GLY A 130 4.17 -4.50 9.82
N PHE A 131 4.26 -4.93 8.56
CA PHE A 131 4.97 -4.22 7.51
C PHE A 131 3.98 -3.40 6.65
N PHE A 132 4.29 -2.12 6.49
CA PHE A 132 3.49 -1.16 5.73
C PHE A 132 4.36 -0.41 4.72
N ILE A 133 3.81 -0.16 3.54
CA ILE A 133 4.35 0.82 2.59
C ILE A 133 3.37 1.98 2.54
N TYR A 134 3.83 3.15 2.96
CA TYR A 134 3.14 4.41 2.71
C TYR A 134 3.64 4.98 1.39
N ALA A 135 2.72 5.35 0.51
CA ALA A 135 3.07 5.88 -0.79
C ALA A 135 2.33 7.20 -1.04
N TYR A 136 3.05 8.21 -1.49
CA TYR A 136 2.47 9.47 -1.96
C TYR A 136 2.75 9.63 -3.44
N VAL A 137 1.71 9.89 -4.22
CA VAL A 137 1.86 10.30 -5.62
C VAL A 137 1.80 11.81 -5.67
N ASP A 138 2.87 12.46 -6.10
CA ASP A 138 2.88 13.91 -6.17
C ASP A 138 2.10 14.48 -7.38
N GLN A 139 2.08 15.79 -7.50
CA GLN A 139 1.38 16.49 -8.59
C GLN A 139 2.00 16.23 -9.97
N LYS A 140 3.30 15.95 -10.04
CA LYS A 140 3.98 15.55 -11.29
C LYS A 140 3.59 14.12 -11.66
N GLY A 141 3.24 13.32 -10.66
CA GLY A 141 2.89 11.92 -10.78
C GLY A 141 4.07 11.02 -10.48
N ASP A 142 5.05 11.50 -9.72
CA ASP A 142 6.14 10.70 -9.19
C ASP A 142 5.68 10.02 -7.90
N LEU A 143 6.14 8.78 -7.68
CA LEU A 143 5.77 7.98 -6.52
C LEU A 143 6.87 8.05 -5.47
N HIS A 144 6.52 8.53 -4.28
CA HIS A 144 7.39 8.57 -3.11
C HIS A 144 6.97 7.47 -2.13
N GLN A 145 7.90 6.63 -1.72
CA GLN A 145 7.63 5.46 -0.87
C GLN A 145 8.32 5.59 0.48
N TYR A 146 7.63 5.17 1.52
CA TYR A 146 8.12 5.14 2.88
C TYR A 146 7.74 3.83 3.56
N TYR A 147 8.72 3.18 4.15
CA TYR A 147 8.56 1.85 4.75
C TYR A 147 8.41 1.98 6.25
N GLN A 148 7.47 1.23 6.83
CA GLN A 148 7.32 1.10 8.28
C GLN A 148 7.22 -0.38 8.62
N ASP A 149 8.11 -0.86 9.48
CA ASP A 149 8.09 -2.23 10.00
C ASP A 149 7.96 -2.20 11.52
N LEU A 150 6.74 -2.45 12.02
CA LEU A 150 6.44 -2.44 13.45
C LEU A 150 7.02 -3.65 14.20
N ARG A 151 7.59 -4.63 13.50
CA ARG A 151 8.18 -5.82 14.12
C ARG A 151 9.58 -5.56 14.68
N ASN A 152 10.26 -4.50 14.23
CA ASN A 152 11.65 -4.22 14.59
C ASN A 152 11.82 -3.21 15.73
N GLY A 153 10.74 -2.80 16.39
CA GLY A 153 10.79 -1.75 17.42
C GLY A 153 11.24 -0.39 16.85
N PRO A 154 11.16 0.70 17.64
CA PRO A 154 11.80 1.97 17.31
C PRO A 154 13.34 1.87 17.32
#